data_AF-A0A6D1ABM0-F1
#
_entry.id   AF-A0A6D1ABM0-F1
#
_cell.length_a   1.000
_cell.length_b   1.000
_cell.length_c   1.000
_cell.angle_alpha   90.00
_cell.angle_beta   90.00
_cell.angle_gamma   90.00
#
_symmetry.space_group_name_H-M   'P 1'
#
loop_
_entity.id
_entity.type
_entity.pdbx_description
1 polymer ?
#
loop_
_entity_poly.entity_id
_entity_poly.type
_entity_poly.pdbx_seq_one_letter_code
_entity_poly.pdbx_strand_id
1 'polypeptide(L)'
;LGLVREGEGIAAKALQALGLGSEKIQKEVESLIGRGQEMSQTIHYTPRAKKVIELSMDEARKLGHSYVGTEHILLGLIREGEGVAARVLNNL
;
A
#
# COMPACT_ATOMS: atom_id res chain seq x y z
N LEU A 1 -1.90 8.30 -0.25
CA LEU A 1 -1.95 6.89 -0.68
C LEU A 1 -3.39 6.47 -0.96
N GLY A 2 -3.64 5.76 -2.06
CA GLY A 2 -4.99 5.33 -2.47
C GLY A 2 -5.71 4.48 -1.42
N LEU A 3 -5.00 3.54 -0.77
CA LEU A 3 -5.56 2.63 0.24
C LEU A 3 -6.17 3.35 1.45
N VAL A 4 -5.57 4.45 1.90
CA VAL A 4 -6.08 5.21 3.06
C VAL A 4 -7.20 6.16 2.65
N ARG A 5 -7.15 6.67 1.41
CA ARG A 5 -8.15 7.60 0.86
C ARG A 5 -9.45 6.91 0.48
N GLU A 6 -9.43 5.60 0.24
CA GLU A 6 -10.63 4.81 -0.02
C GLU A 6 -11.62 4.87 1.16
N GLY A 7 -11.12 4.98 2.40
CA GLY A 7 -11.90 5.28 3.61
C GLY A 7 -12.82 4.17 4.11
N GLU A 8 -13.42 3.39 3.21
CA GLU A 8 -14.39 2.35 3.53
C GLU A 8 -13.78 0.94 3.55
N GLY A 9 -12.67 0.75 2.81
CA GLY A 9 -11.95 -0.52 2.70
C GLY A 9 -11.36 -1.00 4.01
N ILE A 10 -11.23 -2.33 4.15
CA ILE A 10 -10.70 -2.97 5.36
C ILE A 10 -9.28 -2.50 5.66
N ALA A 11 -8.43 -2.30 4.64
CA ALA A 11 -7.10 -1.73 4.85
C ALA A 11 -7.14 -0.31 5.44
N ALA A 12 -8.05 0.54 4.96
CA ALA A 12 -8.19 1.90 5.47
C ALA A 12 -8.58 1.89 6.95
N LYS A 13 -9.55 1.04 7.32
CA LYS A 13 -9.99 0.86 8.72
C LYS A 13 -8.89 0.30 9.60
N ALA A 14 -8.12 -0.67 9.10
CA ALA A 14 -6.98 -1.23 9.84
C ALA A 14 -5.90 -0.17 10.10
N LEU A 15 -5.56 0.64 9.10
CA LEU A 15 -4.59 1.74 9.24
C LEU A 15 -5.10 2.80 10.21
N GLN A 16 -6.38 3.19 10.14
CA GLN A 16 -6.99 4.13 11.08
C GLN A 16 -7.01 3.60 12.52
N ALA A 17 -7.32 2.32 12.72
CA ALA A 17 -7.30 1.68 14.04
C ALA A 17 -5.90 1.68 14.67
N LEU A 18 -4.85 1.66 13.84
CA LEU A 18 -3.46 1.82 14.26
C LEU A 18 -3.04 3.30 14.44
N GLY A 19 -3.97 4.25 14.34
CA GLY A 19 -3.68 5.68 14.42
C GLY A 19 -2.97 6.24 13.18
N LEU A 20 -2.95 5.49 12.07
CA LEU A 20 -2.28 5.86 10.83
C LEU A 20 -3.28 6.53 9.87
N GLY A 21 -3.46 7.84 10.05
CA GLY A 21 -4.26 8.67 9.16
C GLY A 21 -3.58 8.96 7.82
N SER A 22 -4.38 9.38 6.83
CA SER A 22 -3.91 9.71 5.47
C SER A 22 -2.84 10.80 5.46
N GLU A 23 -2.98 11.81 6.34
CA GLU A 23 -2.03 12.91 6.44
C GLU A 23 -0.67 12.44 6.97
N LYS A 24 -0.64 11.64 8.05
CA LYS A 24 0.60 11.12 8.64
C LYS A 24 1.37 10.26 7.63
N ILE A 25 0.65 9.36 6.98
CA ILE A 25 1.20 8.48 5.94
C ILE A 25 1.70 9.31 4.75
N GLN A 26 0.96 10.31 4.29
CA GLN A 26 1.37 11.14 3.15
C GLN A 26 2.63 11.95 3.46
N LYS A 27 2.72 12.55 4.65
CA LYS A 27 3.94 13.27 5.08
C LYS A 27 5.15 12.35 5.11
N GLU A 28 5.01 11.13 5.63
CA GLU A 28 6.11 10.16 5.68
C GLU A 28 6.56 9.74 4.28
N VAL A 29 5.62 9.48 3.37
CA VAL A 29 5.95 9.17 1.96
C VAL A 29 6.67 10.34 1.31
N GLU A 30 6.16 11.57 1.46
CA GLU A 30 6.79 12.76 0.90
C GLU A 30 8.20 12.98 1.49
N SER A 31 8.43 12.65 2.76
CA SER A 31 9.75 12.72 3.39
C SER A 31 10.73 11.68 2.84
N LEU A 32 10.27 10.47 2.49
CA LEU A 32 11.13 9.38 2.04
C LEU A 32 11.52 9.46 0.57
N ILE A 33 10.61 9.90 -0.29
CA ILE A 33 10.81 9.90 -1.76
C ILE A 33 10.66 11.28 -2.41
N GLY A 34 10.25 12.31 -1.66
CA GLY A 34 9.97 13.63 -2.20
C GLY A 34 8.66 13.69 -3.00
N ARG A 35 8.36 14.87 -3.56
CA ARG A 35 7.28 15.03 -4.54
C ARG A 35 7.83 14.84 -5.94
N GLY A 36 7.26 13.88 -6.67
CA GLY A 36 7.59 13.70 -8.09
C GLY A 36 7.17 14.89 -8.94
N GLN A 37 7.84 15.10 -10.07
CA GLN A 37 7.40 16.05 -11.11
C GLN A 37 6.29 15.39 -11.93
N GLU A 38 5.30 16.17 -12.38
CA GLU A 38 4.29 15.67 -13.32
C GLU A 38 4.97 15.20 -14.61
N MET A 39 4.94 13.89 -14.83
CA MET A 39 5.49 13.27 -16.04
C MET A 39 4.32 12.86 -16.93
N SER A 40 4.23 13.44 -18.13
CA SER A 40 3.23 13.08 -19.15
C SER A 40 3.62 11.80 -19.91
N GLN A 41 4.05 10.77 -19.20
CA GLN A 41 4.45 9.48 -19.78
C GLN A 41 3.65 8.34 -19.16
N THR A 42 3.42 7.29 -19.95
CA THR A 42 2.76 6.06 -19.49
C THR A 42 3.52 5.47 -18.30
N ILE A 43 2.84 5.42 -17.15
CA ILE A 43 3.41 4.89 -15.92
C ILE A 43 3.27 3.37 -15.93
N HIS A 44 4.41 2.68 -15.88
CA HIS A 44 4.45 1.22 -15.71
C HIS A 44 4.64 0.84 -14.25
N TYR A 45 4.11 -0.31 -13.86
CA TYR A 45 4.42 -0.88 -12.56
C TYR A 45 5.91 -1.22 -12.46
N THR A 46 6.54 -0.76 -11.39
CA THR A 46 7.88 -1.21 -11.00
C THR A 46 7.87 -2.72 -10.73
N PRO A 47 9.01 -3.42 -10.84
CA PRO A 47 9.09 -4.84 -10.48
C PRO A 47 8.57 -5.11 -9.05
N ARG A 48 8.85 -4.20 -8.12
CA ARG A 48 8.35 -4.23 -6.74
C ARG A 48 6.83 -4.09 -6.67
N ALA A 49 6.23 -3.15 -7.40
CA ALA A 49 4.78 -3.00 -7.43
C ALA A 49 4.09 -4.25 -8.01
N LYS A 50 4.65 -4.87 -9.05
CA LYS A 50 4.17 -6.16 -9.56
C LYS A 50 4.25 -7.25 -8.49
N LYS A 51 5.35 -7.29 -7.73
CA LYS A 51 5.51 -8.28 -6.66
C LYS A 51 4.45 -8.14 -5.56
N VAL A 52 4.14 -6.92 -5.16
CA VAL A 52 3.06 -6.66 -4.19
C VAL A 52 1.73 -7.19 -4.70
N ILE A 53 1.40 -6.99 -5.98
CA ILE A 53 0.16 -7.51 -6.59
C ILE A 53 0.12 -9.04 -6.50
N GLU A 54 1.21 -9.72 -6.89
CA GLU A 54 1.31 -11.19 -6.77
C GLU A 54 1.10 -11.67 -5.32
N LEU A 55 1.78 -11.03 -4.36
CA LEU A 55 1.64 -11.38 -2.95
C LEU A 55 0.20 -11.16 -2.45
N SER A 56 -0.46 -10.09 -2.90
CA SER A 56 -1.85 -9.79 -2.57
C SER A 56 -2.81 -10.86 -3.11
N MET A 57 -2.57 -11.34 -4.34
CA MET A 57 -3.34 -12.44 -4.92
C MET A 57 -3.14 -13.76 -4.16
N ASP A 58 -1.91 -14.03 -3.73
CA ASP A 58 -1.62 -15.20 -2.90
C ASP A 58 -2.32 -15.13 -1.54
N GLU A 59 -2.33 -13.97 -0.88
CA GLU A 59 -3.06 -13.81 0.39
C GLU A 59 -4.57 -13.97 0.21
N ALA A 60 -5.16 -13.41 -0.84
CA ALA A 60 -6.57 -13.64 -1.16
C ALA A 60 -6.86 -15.13 -1.35
N ARG A 61 -6.03 -15.85 -2.11
CA ARG A 61 -6.18 -17.28 -2.34
C ARG A 61 -6.06 -18.11 -1.06
N LYS A 62 -5.09 -17.80 -0.19
CA LYS A 62 -4.91 -18.47 1.11
C LYS A 62 -6.12 -18.31 2.02
N LEU A 63 -6.77 -17.15 1.97
CA LEU A 63 -7.99 -16.87 2.73
C LEU A 63 -9.26 -17.40 2.06
N GLY A 64 -9.15 -18.03 0.89
CA GLY A 64 -10.29 -18.58 0.15
C GLY A 64 -11.13 -17.52 -0.58
N HIS A 65 -10.60 -16.31 -0.76
CA HIS A 65 -11.28 -15.23 -1.46
C HIS A 65 -11.02 -15.30 -2.98
N SER A 66 -12.08 -15.09 -3.76
CA SER A 66 -12.03 -15.09 -5.23
C SER A 66 -11.60 -13.74 -5.84
N TYR A 67 -11.43 -12.71 -5.01
CA TYR A 67 -11.03 -11.36 -5.42
C TYR A 67 -10.00 -10.76 -4.46
N VAL A 68 -9.23 -9.80 -4.96
CA VAL A 68 -8.24 -9.06 -4.17
C VAL A 68 -8.88 -7.79 -3.61
N GLY A 69 -9.29 -7.85 -2.34
CA GLY A 69 -9.66 -6.67 -1.55
C GLY A 69 -8.45 -5.84 -1.08
N THR A 70 -8.73 -4.67 -0.51
CA THR A 70 -7.70 -3.73 -0.02
C THR A 70 -6.83 -4.30 1.08
N GLU A 71 -7.41 -5.14 1.94
CA GLU A 71 -6.74 -5.87 3.01
C GLU A 71 -5.63 -6.78 2.47
N HIS A 72 -5.87 -7.43 1.33
CA HIS A 72 -4.86 -8.26 0.69
C HIS A 72 -3.73 -7.42 0.10
N ILE A 73 -4.05 -6.23 -0.42
CA ILE A 73 -3.01 -5.28 -0.88
C ILE A 73 -2.15 -4.83 0.30
N LEU A 74 -2.77 -4.49 1.43
CA LEU A 74 -2.05 -4.12 2.64
C LEU A 74 -1.15 -5.28 3.13
N LEU A 75 -1.66 -6.51 3.17
CA LEU A 75 -0.86 -7.69 3.51
C LEU A 75 0.27 -7.94 2.50
N GLY A 76 0.02 -7.72 1.20
CA GLY A 76 1.03 -7.83 0.15
C GLY A 76 2.16 -6.80 0.33
N LEU A 77 1.83 -5.57 0.73
CA LEU A 77 2.82 -4.53 1.05
C LEU A 77 3.66 -4.88 2.28
N ILE A 78 3.03 -5.39 3.34
CA ILE A 78 3.72 -5.83 4.55
C ILE A 78 4.65 -7.01 4.24
N ARG A 79 4.19 -7.97 3.43
CA ARG A 79 4.95 -9.17 3.07
C ARG A 79 6.10 -8.89 2.10
N GLU A 80 6.00 -7.87 1.25
CA GLU A 80 7.13 -7.44 0.41
C GLU A 80 8.27 -6.83 1.24
N GLY A 81 7.94 -6.09 2.31
CA GLY A 81 8.86 -5.78 3.42
C GLY A 81 10.00 -4.79 3.15
N GLU A 82 10.38 -4.54 1.89
CA GLU A 82 11.55 -3.72 1.54
C GLU A 82 11.20 -2.40 0.84
N GLY A 83 9.92 -2.24 0.46
CA GLY A 83 9.35 -1.09 -0.22
C GLY A 83 9.25 0.19 0.60
N VAL A 84 8.95 1.30 -0.09
CA VAL A 84 8.59 2.56 0.56
C VAL A 84 7.42 2.35 1.51
N ALA A 85 6.41 1.56 1.12
CA ALA A 85 5.28 1.24 1.98
C ALA A 85 5.70 0.53 3.28
N ALA A 86 6.61 -0.43 3.22
CA ALA A 86 7.11 -1.12 4.42
C ALA A 86 7.89 -0.16 5.34
N ARG A 87 8.72 0.70 4.77
CA ARG A 87 9.44 1.75 5.52
C ARG A 87 8.48 2.72 6.21
N VAL A 88 7.47 3.19 5.48
CA VAL A 88 6.43 4.06 6.02
C VAL A 88 5.71 3.36 7.17
N LEU A 89 5.29 2.10 7.01
CA LEU A 89 4.61 1.37 8.08
C LEU A 89 5.50 1.11 9.31
N ASN A 90 6.82 0.95 9.13
CA ASN A 90 7.77 0.75 10.23
C ASN A 90 8.14 2.05 10.96
N ASN A 91 8.10 3.20 10.26
CA ASN A 91 8.48 4.49 10.81
C ASN A 91 7.33 5.20 11.56
N LEU A 92 6.12 4.64 11.51
CA LEU A 92 4.90 5.25 12.00
C LEU A 92 4.43 4.67 13.33
#